data_AF-A0A101X7J6-F1
#
_entry.id   AF-A0A101X7J6-F1
#
_cell.length_a   1.000
_cell.length_b   1.000
_cell.length_c   1.000
_cell.angle_alpha   90.00
_cell.angle_beta   90.00
_cell.angle_gamma   90.00
#
_symmetry.space_group_name_H-M   'P 1'
#
loop_
_entity.id
_entity.type
_entity.pdbx_description
1 polymer ?
#
loop_
_entity_poly.entity_id
_entity_poly.type
_entity_poly.pdbx_seq_one_letter_code
_entity_poly.pdbx_strand_id
1 'polypeptide(L)' 'MMNPELVSKLREANVILITDTCPMVSPIFNGLGIRSTATPSSKAMFYLPRLVNVNAMPCSIEDCLEGVLNNT' A
#
# COMPACT_ATOMS: atom_id res chain seq x y z
N MET A 1 10.38 -13.62 -10.08
CA MET A 1 9.02 -13.37 -10.60
C MET A 1 8.04 -13.62 -9.47
N MET A 2 7.02 -12.79 -9.29
CA MET A 2 6.02 -12.96 -8.23
C MET A 2 5.14 -14.19 -8.52
N ASN A 3 4.71 -14.91 -7.47
CA ASN A 3 3.90 -16.12 -7.61
C ASN A 3 2.55 -15.79 -8.32
N PRO A 4 2.22 -16.41 -9.46
CA PRO A 4 0.96 -16.17 -10.18
C PRO A 4 -0.30 -16.42 -9.35
N GLU A 5 -0.28 -17.41 -8.46
CA GLU A 5 -1.40 -17.73 -7.58
C GLU A 5 -1.64 -16.60 -6.57
N LEU A 6 -0.57 -16.03 -6.01
CA LEU A 6 -0.66 -14.88 -5.11
C LEU A 6 -1.24 -13.66 -5.82
N VAL A 7 -0.80 -13.40 -7.06
CA VAL A 7 -1.33 -12.29 -7.87
C VAL A 7 -2.82 -12.47 -8.16
N SER A 8 -3.29 -13.70 -8.44
CA SER A 8 -4.72 -13.99 -8.63
C SER A 8 -5.52 -13.70 -7.36
N LYS A 9 -5.08 -14.21 -6.21
CA LYS A 9 -5.76 -13.99 -4.91
C LYS A 9 -5.84 -12.52 -4.53
N LEU A 10 -4.77 -11.76 -4.75
CA LEU A 10 -4.76 -10.31 -4.53
C LEU A 10 -5.76 -9.60 -5.45
N ARG A 11 -5.84 -9.98 -6.73
CA ARG A 11 -6.81 -9.42 -7.66
C ARG A 11 -8.25 -9.75 -7.26
N GLU A 12 -8.51 -10.99 -6.87
CA GLU A 12 -9.83 -11.45 -6.38
C GLU A 12 -10.25 -10.67 -5.12
N ALA A 13 -9.30 -10.32 -4.26
CA ALA A 13 -9.52 -9.49 -3.07
C ALA A 13 -9.54 -7.96 -3.37
N ASN A 14 -9.65 -7.54 -4.64
CA ASN A 14 -9.61 -6.13 -5.07
C ASN A 14 -8.36 -5.35 -4.60
N VAL A 15 -7.23 -6.04 -4.39
CA VAL A 15 -5.95 -5.41 -4.07
C VAL A 15 -5.26 -4.94 -5.34
N ILE A 16 -4.93 -3.64 -5.39
CA ILE A 16 -4.12 -3.06 -6.46
C ILE A 16 -2.64 -3.18 -6.07
N LEU A 17 -1.89 -3.95 -6.86
CA LEU A 17 -0.45 -4.09 -6.68
C LEU A 17 0.30 -3.04 -7.52
N ILE A 18 1.17 -2.28 -6.86
CA ILE A 18 2.03 -1.27 -7.50
C ILE A 18 3.49 -1.67 -7.26
N THR A 19 4.24 -2.01 -8.32
CA THR A 19 5.56 -2.64 -8.19
C THR A 19 6.76 -1.80 -8.63
N ASP A 20 6.55 -0.76 -9.46
CA ASP A 20 7.64 -0.02 -10.11
C ASP A 20 7.56 1.49 -9.86
N THR A 21 7.02 1.88 -8.69
CA THR A 21 6.96 3.29 -8.32
C THR A 21 7.26 3.47 -6.85
N CYS A 22 8.12 4.45 -6.55
CA CYS A 22 8.31 4.90 -5.19
C CYS A 22 7.26 5.99 -4.91
N PRO A 23 6.31 5.77 -3.99
CA PRO A 23 5.22 6.72 -3.76
C PRO A 23 5.70 8.07 -3.20
N MET A 24 6.97 8.20 -2.83
CA MET A 24 7.61 9.46 -2.41
C MET A 24 8.06 10.33 -3.58
N VAL A 25 8.52 9.69 -4.66
CA VAL A 25 9.11 10.37 -5.82
C VAL A 25 8.06 10.60 -6.89
N SER A 26 7.20 9.60 -7.08
CA SER A 26 6.09 9.61 -8.02
C SER A 26 4.81 9.37 -7.21
N PRO A 27 4.12 10.43 -6.73
CA PRO A 27 3.04 10.33 -5.75
C PRO A 27 1.75 9.82 -6.37
N ILE A 28 1.77 8.56 -6.83
CA ILE A 28 0.62 7.88 -7.44
C ILE A 28 -0.61 7.92 -6.54
N PHE A 29 -0.40 7.93 -5.22
CA PHE A 29 -1.46 8.05 -4.23
C PHE A 29 -2.31 9.32 -4.42
N ASN A 30 -1.71 10.45 -4.78
CA ASN A 30 -2.46 11.68 -5.04
C ASN A 30 -3.33 11.58 -6.29
N GLY A 31 -2.80 10.96 -7.37
CA GLY A 31 -3.55 10.72 -8.60
C GLY A 31 -4.71 9.74 -8.41
N LEU A 32 -4.58 8.82 -7.46
CA LEU A 32 -5.62 7.85 -7.09
C LEU A 32 -6.58 8.36 -6.00
N GLY A 33 -6.39 9.59 -5.50
CA GLY A 33 -7.21 10.16 -4.41
C GLY A 33 -6.98 9.50 -3.04
N ILE A 34 -5.91 8.72 -2.87
CA ILE A 34 -5.55 8.04 -1.63
C ILE A 34 -4.95 9.05 -0.66
N ARG A 35 -5.57 9.20 0.51
CA ARG A 35 -5.13 10.14 1.56
C ARG A 35 -4.53 9.47 2.79
N SER A 36 -4.69 8.15 2.91
CA SER A 36 -4.19 7.35 4.02
C SER A 36 -3.73 5.99 3.53
N THR A 37 -2.65 5.46 4.10
CA THR A 37 -2.14 4.11 3.79
C THR A 37 -1.60 3.44 5.05
N ALA A 38 -1.77 2.13 5.14
CA ALA A 38 -1.08 1.31 6.14
C ALA A 38 0.22 0.77 5.52
N THR A 39 1.33 0.79 6.27
CA THR A 39 2.62 0.37 5.74
C THR A 39 3.53 -0.23 6.83
N PRO A 40 4.24 -1.34 6.53
CA PRO A 40 5.26 -1.88 7.42
C PRO A 40 6.60 -1.13 7.33
N SER A 41 6.72 -0.15 6.42
CA SER A 41 7.96 0.57 6.18
C SER A 41 8.09 1.80 7.08
N SER A 42 9.05 1.79 8.00
CA SER A 42 9.38 2.94 8.84
C SER A 42 9.79 4.18 8.02
N LYS A 43 10.41 3.98 6.84
CA LYS A 43 10.70 5.07 5.91
C LYS A 43 9.41 5.66 5.33
N ALA A 44 8.46 4.80 4.95
CA ALA A 44 7.19 5.26 4.42
C ALA A 44 6.40 6.07 5.46
N MET A 45 6.36 5.57 6.70
CA MET A 45 5.80 6.27 7.85
C MET A 45 6.38 7.67 8.06
N PHE A 46 7.68 7.82 7.85
CA PHE A 46 8.34 9.11 8.04
C PHE A 46 8.10 10.07 6.86
N TYR A 47 8.25 9.60 5.63
CA TYR A 47 8.27 10.46 4.44
C TYR A 47 6.90 10.76 3.82
N LEU A 48 5.94 9.81 3.83
CA LEU A 48 4.63 9.99 3.18
C LEU A 48 3.88 11.24 3.67
N PRO A 49 3.70 11.46 4.98
CA PRO A 49 2.97 12.63 5.46
C PRO A 49 3.73 13.94 5.21
N ARG A 50 5.05 13.88 5.11
CA ARG A 50 5.92 15.06 4.98
C ARG A 50 6.14 15.51 3.54
N LEU A 51 6.23 14.56 2.60
CA LEU A 51 6.63 14.84 1.22
C LEU A 51 5.46 14.83 0.25
N VAL A 52 4.42 14.04 0.52
CA VAL A 52 3.32 13.82 -0.45
C VAL A 52 1.93 14.02 0.16
N ASN A 53 1.84 14.45 1.41
CA ASN A 53 0.60 14.72 2.16
C ASN A 53 -0.34 13.50 2.25
N VAL A 54 0.24 12.31 2.39
CA VAL A 54 -0.49 11.05 2.61
C VAL A 54 -0.24 10.59 4.04
N ASN A 55 -1.32 10.37 4.80
CA ASN A 55 -1.21 9.82 6.14
C ASN A 55 -0.68 8.38 6.05
N ALA A 56 0.24 8.03 6.94
CA ALA A 56 0.78 6.68 7.02
C ALA A 56 0.48 6.11 8.41
N MET A 57 0.02 4.86 8.45
CA MET A 57 -0.22 4.10 9.68
C MET A 57 0.70 2.87 9.70
N PRO A 58 1.36 2.59 10.83
CA PRO A 58 2.23 1.41 10.92
C PRO A 58 1.37 0.15 10.97
N CYS A 59 1.84 -0.93 10.34
CA CYS A 59 1.25 -2.27 10.39
C CYS A 59 2.37 -3.32 10.31
N SER A 60 2.14 -4.55 10.76
CA SER A 60 2.92 -5.69 10.24
C SER A 60 2.49 -6.03 8.81
N ILE A 61 3.26 -6.85 8.10
CA ILE A 61 2.86 -7.30 6.76
C ILE A 61 1.53 -8.05 6.85
N GLU A 62 1.41 -8.90 7.86
CA GLU A 62 0.23 -9.71 8.17
C GLU A 62 -0.98 -8.82 8.45
N ASP A 63 -0.86 -7.85 9.37
CA ASP A 63 -1.96 -6.93 9.70
C ASP A 63 -2.42 -6.11 8.49
N CYS A 64 -1.47 -5.67 7.66
CA CYS A 64 -1.76 -4.92 6.44
C CYS A 64 -2.56 -5.74 5.42
N LEU A 65 -2.37 -7.07 5.39
CA LEU A 65 -3.11 -7.98 4.51
C LEU A 65 -4.44 -8.41 5.14
N GLU A 66 -4.48 -8.69 6.44
CA GLU A 66 -5.69 -9.06 7.17
C GLU A 66 -6.75 -7.95 7.11
N GLY A 67 -6.35 -6.68 7.21
CA GLY A 67 -7.27 -5.54 7.10
C GLY A 67 -7.99 -5.44 5.74
N VAL A 68 -7.40 -6.00 4.68
CA VAL A 68 -8.01 -6.09 3.36
C VAL A 68 -8.95 -7.30 3.27
N LEU A 69 -8.51 -8.46 3.78
CA LEU A 69 -9.25 -9.71 3.67
C LEU A 69 -10.48 -9.79 4.60
N ASN A 70 -10.46 -9.10 5.74
CA ASN A 70 -11.57 -9.09 6.70
C ASN A 70 -12.71 -8.11 6.33
N ASN A 71 -12.54 -7.31 5.28
CA ASN A 71 -13.56 -6.37 4.75
C ASN A 71 -14.22 -6.86 3.45
N THR A 72 -13.96 -8.11 3.05
CA THR A 72 -14.58 -8.83 1.92
C THR A 72 -15.47 -9.95 2.43
#